data_AF-A0A2T2V1J8-F1
#
_entry.id   AF-A0A2T2V1J8-F1
#
_cell.length_a   1.000
_cell.length_b   1.000
_cell.length_c   1.000
_cell.angle_alpha   90.00
_cell.angle_beta   90.00
_cell.angle_gamma   90.00
#
_symmetry.space_group_name_H-M   'P 1'
#
loop_
_entity.id
_entity.type
_entity.pdbx_description
1 polymer ?
#
loop_
_entity_poly.entity_id
_entity_poly.type
_entity_poly.pdbx_seq_one_letter_code
_entity_poly.pdbx_strand_id
1 'polypeptide(L)'
;MRRATETLAEALGAAPGFLLVDGNQKPGGLPCPTRAVVKGDRKVRSIAAASIIAKTTRDAAMRRLHADFPGYGWDTNVGYPTAAHYDGLAERGPTPHHRRSFRLAQAADG
;
A
#
# COMPACT_ATOMS: atom_id res chain seq x y z
N MET A 1 -8.52 -2.60 -0.07
CA MET A 1 -9.73 -1.79 0.18
C MET A 1 -10.71 -2.45 1.11
N ARG A 2 -11.29 -3.62 0.80
CA ARG A 2 -12.25 -4.31 1.69
C ARG A 2 -11.81 -4.38 3.17
N ARG A 3 -10.65 -4.99 3.45
CA ARG A 3 -10.08 -5.07 4.80
C ARG A 3 -9.96 -3.72 5.51
N ALA A 4 -9.47 -2.69 4.81
CA ALA A 4 -9.32 -1.35 5.38
C ALA A 4 -10.68 -0.73 5.74
N THR A 5 -11.71 -1.01 4.94
CA THR A 5 -13.07 -0.56 5.22
C THR A 5 -13.73 -1.33 6.35
N GLU A 6 -13.47 -2.64 6.48
CA GLU A 6 -13.92 -3.46 7.60
C GLU A 6 -13.31 -2.96 8.91
N THR A 7 -11.99 -2.75 8.95
CA THR A 7 -11.30 -2.17 10.12
C THR A 7 -11.83 -0.77 10.47
N LEU A 8 -12.17 0.05 9.47
CA LEU A 8 -12.80 1.35 9.72
C LEU A 8 -14.19 1.19 10.34
N ALA A 9 -15.00 0.25 9.86
CA ALA A 9 -16.34 0.01 10.41
C ALA A 9 -16.27 -0.49 11.87
N GLU A 10 -15.32 -1.37 12.17
CA GLU A 10 -15.03 -1.81 13.53
C GLU A 10 -14.62 -0.63 14.43
N ALA A 11 -13.70 0.22 13.96
CA ALA A 11 -13.24 1.39 14.71
C ALA A 11 -14.35 2.42 14.96
N LEU A 12 -15.31 2.55 14.04
CA LEU A 12 -16.46 3.44 14.19
C LEU A 12 -17.63 2.81 14.98
N GLY A 13 -17.61 1.50 15.20
CA GLY A 13 -18.75 0.73 15.72
C GLY A 13 -19.95 0.66 14.77
N ALA A 14 -19.81 1.13 13.53
CA ALA A 14 -20.85 1.17 12.51
C ALA A 14 -20.23 1.30 11.11
N ALA A 15 -21.00 0.93 10.08
CA ALA A 15 -20.58 1.17 8.70
C ALA A 15 -20.49 2.69 8.41
N PRO A 16 -19.48 3.16 7.66
CA PRO A 16 -19.42 4.55 7.21
C PRO A 16 -20.67 4.90 6.39
N GLY A 17 -21.16 6.14 6.47
CA GLY A 17 -22.31 6.56 5.67
C GLY A 17 -22.04 6.59 4.16
N PHE A 18 -20.80 6.90 3.76
CA PHE A 18 -20.39 6.95 2.35
C PHE A 18 -18.87 6.85 2.21
N LEU A 19 -18.38 6.24 1.14
CA LEU A 19 -16.95 6.18 0.80
C LEU A 19 -16.62 6.84 -0.54
N LEU A 20 -15.57 7.65 -0.52
CA LEU A 20 -14.91 8.18 -1.71
C LEU A 20 -13.56 7.50 -1.84
N VAL A 21 -13.32 6.85 -2.99
CA VAL A 21 -12.10 6.07 -3.24
C VAL A 21 -11.38 6.66 -4.44
N ASP A 22 -10.08 6.90 -4.33
CA ASP A 22 -9.26 7.28 -5.48
C ASP A 22 -9.11 6.11 -6.45
N GLY A 23 -9.36 6.36 -7.73
CA GLY A 23 -9.20 5.36 -8.79
C GLY A 23 -10.37 5.30 -9.76
N ASN A 24 -10.28 4.37 -10.71
CA ASN A 24 -11.25 4.15 -11.77
C ASN A 24 -12.21 2.98 -11.48
N GLN A 25 -12.00 2.24 -10.39
CA GLN A 25 -12.77 1.05 -10.06
C GLN A 25 -13.38 1.18 -8.67
N LYS A 26 -14.68 0.88 -8.57
CA LYS A 26 -15.36 0.71 -7.29
C LYS A 26 -15.03 -0.68 -6.74
N PRO A 27 -14.40 -0.79 -5.55
CA PRO A 27 -14.19 -2.10 -4.95
C PRO A 27 -15.53 -2.76 -4.62
N GLY A 28 -15.67 -4.06 -4.96
CA GLY A 28 -16.87 -4.84 -4.67
C GLY A 28 -16.93 -5.34 -3.21
N GLY A 29 -18.15 -5.44 -2.67
CA GLY A 29 -18.39 -5.94 -1.31
C GLY A 29 -17.90 -5.00 -0.22
N LEU A 30 -18.19 -3.70 -0.36
CA LEU A 30 -17.97 -2.71 0.69
C LEU A 30 -19.26 -2.52 1.51
N PRO A 31 -19.17 -2.30 2.84
CA PRO A 31 -20.31 -2.23 3.75
C PRO A 31 -21.18 -0.99 3.59
N CYS A 32 -20.89 -0.10 2.64
CA CYS A 32 -21.61 1.16 2.47
C CYS A 32 -21.55 1.69 1.02
N PRO A 33 -22.43 2.64 0.65
CA PRO A 33 -22.37 3.31 -0.65
C PRO A 33 -20.99 3.89 -0.92
N THR A 34 -20.47 3.61 -2.11
CA THR A 34 -19.10 3.98 -2.49
C THR A 34 -19.05 4.51 -3.90
N ARG A 35 -18.25 5.57 -4.12
CA ARG A 35 -17.92 6.12 -5.43
C ARG A 35 -16.41 6.17 -5.64
N ALA A 36 -15.97 5.62 -6.77
CA ALA A 36 -14.60 5.80 -7.25
C ALA A 36 -14.47 7.14 -7.97
N VAL A 37 -13.38 7.87 -7.73
CA VAL A 37 -13.08 9.16 -8.34
C VAL A 37 -11.71 9.08 -9.00
N VAL A 38 -11.68 9.17 -10.33
CA VAL A 38 -10.42 9.15 -11.08
C VAL A 38 -9.61 10.40 -10.75
N LYS A 39 -8.38 10.21 -10.26
CA LYS A 39 -7.50 11.29 -9.77
C LYS A 39 -8.17 12.07 -8.65
N GLY A 40 -8.78 11.35 -7.72
CA GLY A 40 -9.59 11.87 -6.62
C GLY A 40 -8.77 12.69 -5.64
N ASP A 41 -7.49 12.37 -5.48
CA ASP A 41 -6.50 13.12 -4.71
C ASP A 41 -6.40 14.60 -5.14
N ARG A 42 -6.59 14.89 -6.43
CA ARG A 42 -6.58 16.24 -6.99
C ARG A 42 -7.93 16.95 -6.98
N LYS A 43 -9.01 16.24 -6.66
CA LYS A 43 -10.40 16.73 -6.83
C LYS A 43 -11.18 16.78 -5.52
N VAL A 44 -10.81 15.96 -4.54
CA VAL A 44 -11.56 15.74 -3.31
C VAL A 44 -10.61 15.88 -2.11
N ARG A 45 -10.91 16.83 -1.22
CA ARG A 45 -10.07 17.16 -0.07
C ARG A 45 -9.84 15.98 0.88
N SER A 46 -10.87 15.17 1.13
CA SER A 46 -10.75 13.98 2.00
C SER A 46 -9.87 12.90 1.37
N ILE A 47 -9.93 12.71 0.05
CA ILE A 47 -9.01 11.81 -0.66
C ILE A 47 -7.59 12.35 -0.60
N ALA A 48 -7.38 13.65 -0.84
CA ALA A 48 -6.06 14.28 -0.73
C ALA A 48 -5.43 14.07 0.67
N ALA A 49 -6.21 14.33 1.73
CA ALA A 49 -5.77 14.12 3.10
C ALA A 49 -5.42 12.65 3.39
N ALA A 50 -6.28 11.71 2.95
CA ALA A 50 -6.02 10.28 3.07
C ALA A 50 -4.73 9.86 2.34
N SER A 51 -4.48 10.39 1.14
CA SER A 51 -3.26 10.10 0.36
C SER A 51 -2.00 10.56 1.08
N ILE A 52 -2.02 11.74 1.70
CA ILE A 52 -0.89 12.24 2.50
C ILE A 52 -0.62 11.31 3.68
N ILE A 53 -1.65 11.02 4.48
CA ILE A 53 -1.52 10.14 5.66
C ILE A 53 -1.00 8.77 5.25
N ALA A 54 -1.56 8.17 4.19
CA ALA A 54 -1.13 6.87 3.69
C ALA A 54 0.34 6.89 3.24
N LYS A 55 0.78 7.92 2.51
CA LYS A 55 2.16 8.05 2.04
C LYS A 55 3.13 8.20 3.20
N THR A 56 2.89 9.15 4.10
CA THR A 56 3.82 9.43 5.22
C THR A 56 3.91 8.24 6.17
N THR A 57 2.79 7.56 6.42
CA THR A 57 2.75 6.35 7.25
C THR A 57 3.53 5.21 6.62
N ARG A 58 3.32 4.95 5.32
CA ARG A 58 4.05 3.91 4.59
C ARG A 58 5.55 4.19 4.59
N ASP A 59 5.97 5.41 4.27
CA ASP A 59 7.38 5.76 4.21
C ASP A 59 8.07 5.57 5.57
N ALA A 60 7.41 6.00 6.65
CA ALA A 60 7.92 5.79 8.00
C ALA A 60 8.05 4.30 8.35
N ALA A 61 7.06 3.48 7.99
CA ALA A 61 7.10 2.03 8.21
C ALA A 61 8.25 1.36 7.43
N MET A 62 8.46 1.72 6.16
CA MET A 62 9.52 1.15 5.34
C MET A 62 10.92 1.53 5.84
N ARG A 63 11.12 2.75 6.36
CA ARG A 63 12.39 3.15 7.00
C ARG A 63 12.69 2.34 8.26
N ARG A 64 11.67 2.06 9.08
CA ARG A 64 11.83 1.17 10.25
C ARG A 64 12.21 -0.24 9.81
N LEU A 65 11.49 -0.78 8.82
CA LEU A 65 11.82 -2.08 8.26
C LEU A 65 13.21 -2.14 7.64
N HIS A 66 13.71 -1.06 7.05
CA HIS A 66 15.09 -1.00 6.55
C HIS A 66 16.13 -1.15 7.67
N ALA A 67 15.86 -0.57 8.85
CA ALA A 67 16.76 -0.73 10.01
C ALA A 67 16.77 -2.19 10.52
N ASP A 68 15.62 -2.85 10.55
CA ASP A 68 15.49 -4.24 10.99
C ASP A 68 15.95 -5.25 9.92
N PHE A 69 15.79 -4.91 8.64
CA PHE A 69 16.13 -5.72 7.47
C PHE A 69 16.95 -4.90 6.47
N PRO A 70 18.24 -4.65 6.75
CA PRO A 70 19.10 -3.89 5.85
C PRO A 70 19.40 -4.69 4.56
N GLY A 71 19.71 -3.96 3.49
CA GLY A 71 20.12 -4.55 2.20
C GLY A 71 19.04 -4.58 1.11
N TYR A 72 17.76 -4.34 1.43
CA TYR A 72 16.69 -4.29 0.43
C TYR A 72 16.39 -2.87 -0.11
N GLY A 73 17.09 -1.84 0.37
CA GLY A 73 16.90 -0.44 -0.03
C GLY A 73 15.54 0.17 0.33
N TRP A 74 14.83 -0.39 1.32
CA TRP A 74 13.46 0.01 1.66
C TRP A 74 13.29 1.44 2.18
N ASP A 75 14.35 2.06 2.70
CA ASP A 75 14.39 3.46 3.10
C ASP A 75 14.23 4.42 1.91
N THR A 76 14.62 3.99 0.70
CA THR A 76 14.53 4.76 -0.54
C THR A 76 13.41 4.25 -1.46
N ASN A 77 13.40 2.94 -1.75
CA ASN A 77 12.45 2.37 -2.69
C ASN A 77 11.08 2.08 -2.08
N VAL A 78 10.90 2.18 -0.76
CA VAL A 78 9.62 1.99 -0.07
C VAL A 78 8.85 0.73 -0.51
N GLY A 79 9.59 -0.35 -0.78
CA GLY A 79 9.07 -1.67 -1.16
C GLY A 79 8.81 -1.85 -2.66
N TYR A 80 9.15 -0.86 -3.49
CA TYR A 80 9.06 -1.01 -4.95
C TYR A 80 10.17 -1.93 -5.50
N PRO A 81 9.92 -2.66 -6.60
CA PRO A 81 10.86 -3.62 -7.18
C PRO A 81 11.97 -2.90 -7.97
N THR A 82 12.93 -2.34 -7.25
CA THR A 82 14.15 -1.71 -7.83
C THR A 82 15.28 -2.72 -7.92
N ALA A 83 16.32 -2.42 -8.71
CA ALA A 83 17.52 -3.26 -8.80
C ALA A 83 18.08 -3.57 -7.40
N ALA A 84 18.30 -2.55 -6.57
CA ALA A 84 18.77 -2.70 -5.19
C ALA A 84 17.86 -3.60 -4.32
N HIS A 85 16.54 -3.60 -4.56
CA HIS A 85 15.63 -4.50 -3.84
C HIS A 85 15.83 -5.95 -4.29
N TYR A 86 15.98 -6.18 -5.60
CA TYR A 86 16.23 -7.50 -6.14
C TYR A 86 17.61 -8.05 -5.77
N ASP A 87 18.63 -7.19 -5.69
CA ASP A 87 19.97 -7.56 -5.23
C ASP A 87 19.89 -8.05 -3.77
N GLY A 88 19.19 -7.29 -2.90
CA GLY A 88 18.92 -7.71 -1.53
C GLY A 88 18.14 -9.02 -1.45
N LEU A 89 17.15 -9.24 -2.32
CA LEU A 89 16.41 -10.50 -2.42
C LEU A 89 17.28 -11.67 -2.88
N ALA A 90 18.20 -11.46 -3.81
CA ALA A 90 19.12 -12.48 -4.30
C ALA A 90 20.14 -12.88 -3.23
N GLU A 91 20.69 -11.90 -2.50
CA GLU A 91 21.69 -12.14 -1.46
C GLU A 91 21.11 -12.73 -0.17
N ARG A 92 19.91 -12.28 0.23
CA ARG A 92 19.37 -12.52 1.59
C ARG A 92 18.07 -13.33 1.58
N GLY A 93 17.48 -13.56 0.42
CA GLY A 93 16.16 -14.15 0.29
C GLY A 93 15.02 -13.26 0.77
N PRO A 94 13.76 -13.73 0.68
CA PRO A 94 12.59 -12.96 1.09
C PRO A 94 12.37 -13.02 2.62
N THR A 95 11.98 -11.87 3.18
CA THR A 95 11.55 -11.73 4.58
C THR A 95 10.03 -11.97 4.76
N PRO A 96 9.51 -12.07 6.00
CA PRO A 96 8.06 -12.13 6.26
C PRO A 96 7.27 -10.92 5.75
N HIS A 97 7.92 -9.77 5.56
CA HIS A 97 7.29 -8.55 5.04
C HIS A 97 7.16 -8.54 3.52
N HIS A 98 7.81 -9.48 2.82
CA HIS A 98 7.62 -9.63 1.39
C HIS A 98 6.28 -10.29 1.08
N ARG A 99 5.57 -9.73 0.10
CA ARG A 99 4.32 -10.30 -0.39
C ARG A 99 4.63 -11.49 -1.27
N ARG A 100 4.54 -12.71 -0.72
CA ARG A 100 4.83 -13.97 -1.43
C ARG A 100 3.95 -14.22 -2.66
N SER A 101 2.79 -13.58 -2.74
CA SER A 101 1.93 -13.63 -3.93
C SER A 101 2.46 -12.80 -5.10
N PHE A 102 3.49 -11.98 -4.90
CA PHE A 102 4.12 -11.16 -5.93
C PHE A 102 5.34 -11.88 -6.48
N ARG A 103 5.77 -11.49 -7.69
CA ARG A 103 7.06 -11.95 -8.22
C ARG A 103 8.19 -11.31 -7.42
N LEU A 104 9.02 -12.13 -6.78
CA LEU A 104 10.15 -11.71 -5.93
C LEU A 104 11.51 -11.98 -6.58
N ALA A 105 11.53 -12.11 -7.91
CA ALA A 105 12.74 -12.30 -8.69
C ALA A 105 12.68 -11.37 -9.91
N GLN A 106 13.84 -10.93 -10.39
CA GLN A 106 13.92 -10.29 -11.70
C GLN A 106 13.40 -11.27 -12.76
N ALA A 107 12.76 -10.76 -13.81
CA ALA A 107 12.56 -11.61 -14.99
C ALA A 107 13.95 -12.02 -15.48
N ALA A 108 14.19 -13.31 -15.68
CA ALA A 108 15.42 -13.72 -16.35
C ALA A 108 15.39 -13.11 -17.75
N ASP A 109 16.40 -12.31 -18.08
CA ASP A 109 16.62 -11.84 -19.44
C ASP A 109 16.87 -13.08 -20.31
N GLY A 110 15.91 -13.41 -21.16
CA GLY A 110 15.94 -14.50 -22.12
C GLY A 110 15.75 -13.97 -23.52
#